data_AF-A0AAD6KKV5-F1
#
_entry.id   AF-A0AAD6KKV5-F1
#
_cell.length_a   1.000
_cell.length_b   1.000
_cell.length_c   1.000
_cell.angle_alpha   90.00
_cell.angle_beta   90.00
_cell.angle_gamma   90.00
#
_symmetry.space_group_name_H-M   'P 1'
#
loop_
_entity.id
_entity.type
_entity.pdbx_description
1 polymer ?
#
loop_
_entity_poly.entity_id
_entity_poly.type
_entity_poly.pdbx_seq_one_letter_code
_entity_poly.pdbx_strand_id
1 'polypeptide(L)'
;MLPTTSKGRTSSSSTSRVNSPTFPQYLRRIIKWQQMDIEYTFWQMLYLCTSPKVVYQHTKFHKQTKNQWARDDPAFVVISSLLLAVATLAYCAAYDHSAGHAVFVVISVVLFHFLITGAGLATCCWFLTNAYLREEAPNSHVVEQRVEWQV
;
A
#
# COMPACT_ATOMS: atom_id res chain seq x y z
N MET A 1 54.87 -21.84 -11.16
CA MET A 1 53.88 -22.93 -11.08
C MET A 1 52.78 -22.51 -10.11
N LEU A 2 51.51 -22.54 -10.55
CA LEU A 2 50.34 -22.47 -9.66
C LEU A 2 50.18 -23.78 -8.88
N PRO A 3 49.46 -23.74 -7.75
CA PRO A 3 48.51 -24.79 -7.42
C PRO A 3 47.08 -24.24 -7.39
N THR A 4 46.26 -24.76 -8.29
CA THR A 4 44.80 -24.65 -8.26
C THR A 4 44.26 -25.62 -7.22
N THR A 5 43.50 -25.13 -6.23
CA THR A 5 42.65 -25.99 -5.39
C THR A 5 41.20 -25.55 -5.52
N SER A 6 40.45 -26.27 -6.35
CA SER A 6 39.01 -26.21 -6.44
C SER A 6 38.38 -26.77 -5.17
N LYS A 7 37.73 -25.93 -4.37
CA LYS A 7 36.80 -26.39 -3.33
C LYS A 7 35.38 -26.08 -3.81
N GLY A 8 34.63 -27.14 -4.06
CA GLY A 8 33.29 -27.09 -4.66
C GLY A 8 32.34 -26.17 -3.89
N ARG A 9 31.54 -25.42 -4.65
CA ARG A 9 30.33 -24.73 -4.17
C ARG A 9 29.39 -25.79 -3.57
N THR A 10 29.32 -25.83 -2.25
CA THR A 10 28.14 -26.37 -1.57
C THR A 10 26.99 -25.41 -1.87
N SER A 11 26.01 -25.91 -2.60
CA SER A 11 24.74 -25.24 -2.82
C SER A 11 24.08 -25.04 -1.45
N SER A 12 24.24 -23.87 -0.86
CA SER A 12 23.40 -23.45 0.24
C SER A 12 21.97 -23.42 -0.28
N SER A 13 21.21 -24.45 0.07
CA SER A 13 19.76 -24.45 -0.02
C SER A 13 19.28 -23.14 0.59
N SER A 14 18.85 -22.23 -0.27
CA SER A 14 18.14 -21.02 0.11
C SER A 14 16.90 -21.47 0.86
N THR A 15 16.99 -21.56 2.17
CA THR A 15 15.84 -21.71 3.05
C THR A 15 14.90 -20.56 2.70
N SER A 16 13.87 -20.86 1.93
CA SER A 16 12.75 -19.99 1.66
C SER A 16 12.31 -19.42 2.99
N ARG A 17 12.62 -18.15 3.25
CA ARG A 17 12.07 -17.43 4.40
C ARG A 17 10.56 -17.58 4.28
N VAL A 18 10.01 -18.37 5.18
CA VAL A 18 8.57 -18.53 5.35
C VAL A 18 8.04 -17.11 5.56
N ASN A 19 7.31 -16.61 4.56
CA ASN A 19 6.68 -15.31 4.58
C ASN A 19 5.68 -15.33 5.73
N SER A 20 6.07 -14.83 6.90
CA SER A 20 5.17 -14.62 8.02
C SER A 20 4.00 -13.78 7.52
N PRO A 21 2.73 -14.14 7.80
CA PRO A 21 1.59 -13.42 7.26
C PRO A 21 1.65 -11.98 7.76
N THR A 22 1.87 -11.07 6.83
CA THR A 22 2.00 -9.61 6.94
C THR A 22 0.64 -8.96 7.22
N PHE A 23 -0.43 -9.58 6.75
CA PHE A 23 -1.83 -9.18 6.97
C PHE A 23 -2.25 -9.04 8.45
N PRO A 24 -2.05 -10.02 9.35
CA PRO A 24 -2.37 -9.87 10.77
C PRO A 24 -1.52 -8.81 11.48
N GLN A 25 -0.32 -8.50 10.97
CA GLN A 25 0.47 -7.38 11.51
C GLN A 25 -0.10 -6.03 11.09
N TYR A 26 -0.58 -5.90 9.85
CA TYR A 26 -1.25 -4.69 9.36
C TYR A 26 -2.55 -4.41 10.11
N LEU A 27 -3.39 -5.43 10.33
CA LEU A 27 -4.58 -5.33 11.18
C LEU A 27 -4.26 -4.94 12.62
N ARG A 28 -3.19 -5.50 13.20
CA ARG A 28 -2.75 -5.13 14.55
C ARG A 28 -2.25 -3.68 14.62
N ARG A 29 -1.70 -3.14 13.53
CA ARG A 29 -1.28 -1.73 13.42
C ARG A 29 -2.46 -0.77 13.25
N ILE A 30 -3.55 -1.17 12.57
CA ILE A 30 -4.78 -0.37 12.47
C ILE A 30 -5.35 -0.01 13.85
N ILE A 31 -5.19 -0.90 14.83
CA ILE A 31 -5.71 -0.69 16.19
C ILE A 31 -4.85 0.31 17.00
N LYS A 32 -3.59 0.54 16.61
CA LYS A 32 -2.69 1.48 17.30
C LYS A 32 -2.78 2.89 16.74
N TRP A 33 -3.89 3.57 17.04
CA TRP A 33 -4.15 4.96 16.64
C TRP A 33 -3.01 5.94 16.93
N GLN A 34 -2.32 5.78 18.07
CA GLN A 34 -1.25 6.70 18.49
C GLN A 34 0.04 6.56 17.66
N GLN A 35 0.25 5.44 16.98
CA GLN A 35 1.44 5.23 16.13
C GLN A 35 1.17 5.60 14.66
N MET A 36 -0.01 6.11 14.35
CA MET A 36 -0.42 6.43 12.99
C MET A 36 -0.14 7.90 12.69
N ASP A 37 0.60 8.17 11.60
CA ASP A 37 0.94 9.53 11.16
C ASP A 37 -0.26 10.22 10.49
N ILE A 38 -1.33 10.47 11.26
CA ILE A 38 -2.63 10.96 10.75
C ILE A 38 -2.49 12.33 10.08
N GLU A 39 -1.82 13.27 10.74
CA GLU A 39 -1.66 14.64 10.24
C GLU A 39 -0.86 14.68 8.93
N TYR A 40 0.29 14.00 8.90
CA TYR A 40 1.12 13.90 7.70
C TYR A 40 0.34 13.26 6.54
N THR A 41 -0.41 12.20 6.83
CA THR A 41 -1.25 11.52 5.83
C THR A 41 -2.37 12.42 5.32
N PHE A 42 -3.03 13.17 6.20
CA PHE A 42 -4.08 14.11 5.81
C PHE A 42 -3.54 15.20 4.88
N TRP A 43 -2.41 15.80 5.22
CA TRP A 43 -1.73 16.76 4.34
C TRP A 43 -1.32 16.12 3.02
N GLN A 44 -0.81 14.89 3.04
CA GLN A 44 -0.45 14.16 1.83
C GLN A 44 -1.68 13.90 0.92
N MET A 45 -2.84 13.58 1.49
CA MET A 45 -4.09 13.45 0.74
C MET A 45 -4.51 14.78 0.10
N LEU A 46 -4.40 15.88 0.83
CA LEU A 46 -4.72 17.21 0.32
C LEU A 46 -3.75 17.65 -0.79
N TYR A 47 -2.45 17.42 -0.60
CA TYR A 47 -1.44 17.66 -1.64
C TYR A 47 -1.58 16.74 -2.83
N LEU A 48 -2.14 15.54 -2.69
CA LEU A 48 -2.44 14.70 -3.85
C LEU A 48 -3.48 15.37 -4.75
N CYS A 49 -4.48 16.05 -4.17
CA CYS A 49 -5.51 16.77 -4.92
C CYS A 49 -5.06 18.15 -5.43
N THR A 50 -4.16 18.83 -4.72
CA THR A 50 -3.77 20.23 -5.04
C THR A 50 -2.41 20.35 -5.72
N SER A 51 -1.42 19.56 -5.30
CA SER A 51 -0.02 19.67 -5.71
C SER A 51 0.70 18.31 -5.73
N PRO A 52 0.38 17.43 -6.69
CA PRO A 52 0.88 16.04 -6.70
C PRO A 52 2.41 15.94 -6.80
N LYS A 53 3.08 17.00 -7.28
CA LYS A 53 4.55 17.08 -7.36
C LYS A 53 5.22 16.90 -5.99
N VAL A 54 4.62 17.43 -4.92
CA VAL A 54 5.18 17.34 -3.56
C VAL A 54 5.14 15.90 -3.07
N VAL A 55 3.99 15.24 -3.22
CA VAL A 55 3.79 13.83 -2.83
C VAL A 55 4.73 12.91 -3.62
N TYR A 56 4.93 13.18 -4.91
CA TYR A 56 5.87 12.43 -5.73
C TYR A 56 7.32 12.54 -5.21
N GLN A 57 7.77 13.74 -4.85
CA GLN A 57 9.12 13.94 -4.29
C GLN A 57 9.31 13.18 -2.97
N HIS A 58 8.31 13.21 -2.08
CA HIS A 58 8.35 12.44 -0.83
C HIS A 58 8.42 10.93 -1.09
N THR A 59 7.61 10.42 -2.02
CA THR A 59 7.59 8.99 -2.35
C THR A 59 8.90 8.55 -3.00
N LYS A 60 9.48 9.37 -3.88
CA LYS A 60 10.78 9.11 -4.50
C LYS A 60 11.90 9.07 -3.46
N PHE A 61 11.90 10.02 -2.52
CA PHE A 61 12.87 10.04 -1.43
C PHE A 61 12.73 8.81 -0.51
N HIS A 62 11.49 8.40 -0.21
CA HIS A 62 11.21 7.18 0.55
C HIS A 62 11.77 5.93 -0.15
N LYS A 63 11.57 5.84 -1.48
CA LYS A 63 12.14 4.73 -2.26
C LYS A 63 13.67 4.74 -2.23
N GLN A 64 14.31 5.89 -2.32
CA GLN A 64 15.79 5.96 -2.27
C GLN A 64 16.36 5.55 -0.91
N THR A 65 15.66 5.87 0.18
CA THR A 65 16.15 5.63 1.54
C THR A 65 15.80 4.24 2.09
N LYS A 66 14.63 3.69 1.75
CA LYS A 66 14.15 2.39 2.26
C LYS A 66 14.05 1.30 1.19
N ASN A 67 14.26 1.64 -0.07
CA ASN A 67 14.11 0.76 -1.22
C ASN A 67 12.75 0.04 -1.31
N GLN A 68 11.69 0.61 -0.72
CA GLN A 68 10.34 0.08 -0.80
C GLN A 68 9.36 1.10 -1.38
N TRP A 69 8.39 0.61 -2.17
CA TRP A 69 7.31 1.45 -2.72
C TRP A 69 6.05 1.42 -1.86
N ALA A 70 5.87 0.34 -1.10
CA ALA A 70 4.69 0.15 -0.30
C ALA A 70 4.73 1.01 0.97
N ARG A 71 3.57 1.55 1.34
CA ARG A 71 3.40 2.34 2.54
C ARG A 71 3.05 1.41 3.71
N ASP A 72 3.82 1.48 4.80
CA ASP A 72 3.67 0.54 5.94
C ASP A 72 2.60 0.95 6.96
N ASP A 73 2.08 2.18 6.86
CA ASP A 73 1.07 2.73 7.78
C ASP A 73 -0.36 2.67 7.17
N PRO A 74 -1.36 2.23 7.94
CA PRO A 74 -2.75 2.13 7.49
C PRO A 74 -3.50 3.48 7.48
N ALA A 75 -2.82 4.59 7.78
CA ALA A 75 -3.44 5.91 7.98
C ALA A 75 -4.31 6.34 6.81
N PHE A 76 -3.84 6.10 5.58
CA PHE A 76 -4.52 6.54 4.37
C PHE A 76 -5.89 5.86 4.21
N VAL A 77 -5.95 4.55 4.50
CA VAL A 77 -7.18 3.74 4.44
C VAL A 77 -8.15 4.19 5.53
N VAL A 78 -7.66 4.44 6.75
CA VAL A 78 -8.49 4.89 7.88
C VAL A 78 -9.11 6.25 7.60
N ILE A 79 -8.33 7.26 7.21
CA ILE A 79 -8.85 8.60 6.92
C ILE A 79 -9.85 8.55 5.76
N SER A 80 -9.55 7.81 4.68
CA SER A 80 -10.45 7.64 3.55
C SER A 80 -11.77 6.98 3.97
N SER A 81 -11.71 5.92 4.80
CA SER A 81 -12.90 5.24 5.31
C SER A 81 -13.77 6.15 6.20
N LEU A 82 -13.15 7.01 7.01
CA LEU A 82 -13.84 7.97 7.85
C LEU A 82 -14.55 9.02 7.00
N LEU A 83 -13.85 9.62 6.02
CA LEU A 83 -14.44 10.60 5.12
C LEU A 83 -15.59 10.00 4.30
N LEU A 84 -15.42 8.77 3.84
CA LEU A 84 -16.46 8.04 3.10
C LEU A 84 -17.67 7.73 3.99
N ALA A 85 -17.45 7.31 5.24
CA ALA A 85 -18.52 7.08 6.20
C ALA A 85 -19.29 8.36 6.49
N VAL A 86 -18.61 9.50 6.71
CA VAL A 86 -19.25 10.80 6.91
C VAL A 86 -20.07 11.23 5.69
N ALA A 87 -19.53 11.09 4.48
CA ALA A 87 -20.25 11.40 3.25
C ALA A 87 -21.50 10.50 3.07
N THR A 88 -21.36 9.21 3.37
CA THR A 88 -22.46 8.24 3.27
C THR A 88 -23.52 8.50 4.34
N LEU A 89 -23.13 8.87 5.56
CA LEU A 89 -24.05 9.29 6.62
C LEU A 89 -24.80 10.56 6.24
N ALA A 90 -24.13 11.56 5.66
CA ALA A 90 -24.78 12.77 5.17
C ALA A 90 -25.79 12.47 4.05
N TYR A 91 -25.46 11.55 3.15
CA TYR A 91 -26.38 11.05 2.13
C TYR A 91 -27.59 10.36 2.76
N CYS A 92 -27.38 9.45 3.72
CA CYS A 92 -28.48 8.78 4.41
C CYS A 92 -29.34 9.77 5.22
N ALA A 93 -28.74 10.78 5.85
CA ALA A 93 -29.47 11.82 6.58
C ALA A 93 -30.35 12.67 5.67
N ALA A 94 -29.96 12.87 4.41
CA ALA A 94 -30.72 13.65 3.44
C ALA A 94 -31.84 12.85 2.75
N TYR A 95 -31.64 11.54 2.52
CA TYR A 95 -32.50 10.74 1.64
C TYR A 95 -33.12 9.49 2.29
N ASP A 96 -32.67 9.08 3.48
CA ASP A 96 -33.13 7.86 4.14
C ASP A 96 -34.01 8.18 5.36
N HIS A 97 -35.01 7.34 5.59
CA HIS A 97 -35.93 7.46 6.72
C HIS A 97 -35.69 6.38 7.79
N SER A 98 -34.89 5.35 7.49
CA SER A 98 -34.61 4.24 8.40
C SER A 98 -33.16 4.26 8.87
N ALA A 99 -32.96 4.46 10.18
CA ALA A 99 -31.63 4.41 10.80
C ALA A 99 -30.93 3.05 10.60
N GLY A 100 -31.69 1.95 10.55
CA GLY A 100 -31.14 0.62 10.30
C GLY A 100 -30.62 0.46 8.87
N HIS A 101 -31.31 1.02 7.88
CA HIS A 101 -30.87 1.00 6.50
C HIS A 101 -29.63 1.88 6.31
N ALA A 102 -29.58 3.05 6.93
CA ALA A 102 -28.41 3.93 6.93
C ALA A 102 -27.14 3.22 7.44
N VAL A 103 -27.22 2.49 8.56
CA VAL A 103 -26.08 1.73 9.09
C VAL A 103 -25.63 0.64 8.13
N PHE A 104 -26.56 -0.09 7.52
CA PHE A 104 -26.24 -1.12 6.53
C PHE A 104 -25.53 -0.52 5.30
N VAL A 105 -26.00 0.62 4.80
CA VAL A 105 -25.39 1.31 3.66
C VAL A 105 -23.97 1.76 3.99
N VAL A 106 -23.74 2.38 5.16
CA VAL A 106 -22.40 2.82 5.58
C VAL A 106 -21.43 1.65 5.65
N ILE A 107 -21.83 0.55 6.31
CA ILE A 107 -20.98 -0.65 6.41
C ILE A 107 -20.72 -1.24 5.03
N SER A 108 -21.75 -1.32 4.18
CA SER A 108 -21.63 -1.89 2.83
C SER A 108 -20.67 -1.08 1.96
N VAL A 109 -20.78 0.24 1.99
CA VAL A 109 -19.94 1.17 1.22
C VAL A 109 -18.47 1.09 1.68
N VAL A 110 -18.22 1.05 2.99
CA VAL A 110 -16.85 0.98 3.50
C VAL A 110 -16.22 -0.39 3.24
N LEU A 111 -16.93 -1.49 3.53
CA LEU A 111 -16.33 -2.83 3.44
C LEU A 111 -16.30 -3.36 2.02
N PHE A 112 -17.41 -3.29 1.28
CA PHE A 112 -17.46 -3.89 -0.06
C PHE A 112 -16.99 -2.90 -1.12
N HIS A 113 -17.56 -1.69 -1.16
CA HIS A 113 -17.22 -0.77 -2.24
C HIS A 113 -15.81 -0.22 -2.12
N PHE A 114 -15.40 0.23 -0.94
CA PHE A 114 -14.07 0.82 -0.76
C PHE A 114 -12.96 -0.24 -0.68
N LEU A 115 -13.07 -1.24 0.22
CA LEU A 115 -11.96 -2.21 0.39
C LEU A 115 -11.85 -3.21 -0.77
N ILE A 116 -12.94 -3.86 -1.20
CA ILE A 116 -12.85 -4.89 -2.25
C ILE A 116 -12.51 -4.27 -3.59
N THR A 117 -13.23 -3.22 -4.01
CA THR A 117 -12.93 -2.52 -5.27
C THR A 117 -11.54 -1.89 -5.21
N GLY A 118 -11.16 -1.32 -4.07
CA GLY A 118 -9.82 -0.76 -3.85
C GLY A 118 -8.72 -1.81 -3.99
N ALA A 119 -8.89 -2.99 -3.39
CA ALA A 119 -7.94 -4.10 -3.53
C ALA A 119 -7.85 -4.60 -4.98
N GLY A 120 -8.98 -4.71 -5.68
CA GLY A 120 -9.03 -5.06 -7.10
C GLY A 120 -8.30 -4.04 -7.97
N LEU A 121 -8.57 -2.75 -7.77
CA LEU A 121 -7.91 -1.66 -8.48
C LEU A 121 -6.40 -1.65 -8.20
N ALA A 122 -6.00 -1.82 -6.94
CA ALA A 122 -4.59 -1.87 -6.57
C ALA A 122 -3.88 -3.07 -7.21
N THR A 123 -4.54 -4.23 -7.30
CA THR A 123 -3.99 -5.43 -7.99
C THR A 123 -3.81 -5.18 -9.49
N CYS A 124 -4.80 -4.53 -10.11
CA CYS A 124 -4.74 -4.13 -11.51
C CYS A 124 -3.59 -3.14 -11.77
N CYS A 125 -3.48 -2.09 -10.95
CA CYS A 125 -2.41 -1.10 -11.04
C CYS A 125 -1.03 -1.73 -10.80
N TRP A 126 -0.91 -2.65 -9.84
CA TRP A 126 0.32 -3.41 -9.60
C TRP A 126 0.72 -4.24 -10.82
N PHE A 127 -0.25 -4.94 -11.43
CA PHE A 127 -0.03 -5.73 -12.64
C PHE A 127 0.42 -4.84 -13.80
N LEU A 128 -0.33 -3.78 -14.10
CA LEU A 128 0.00 -2.83 -15.17
C LEU A 128 1.38 -2.20 -14.97
N THR A 129 1.71 -1.83 -13.74
CA THR A 129 3.00 -1.19 -13.44
C THR A 129 4.17 -2.15 -13.65
N ASN A 130 4.05 -3.39 -13.18
CA ASN A 130 5.11 -4.38 -13.36
C ASN A 130 5.17 -4.94 -14.79
N ALA A 131 4.09 -4.86 -15.56
CA ALA A 131 4.05 -5.32 -16.95
C ALA A 131 4.55 -4.27 -17.95
N TYR A 132 4.20 -2.98 -17.76
CA TYR A 132 4.39 -1.96 -18.79
C TYR A 132 5.19 -0.73 -18.37
N LEU A 133 5.28 -0.42 -17.08
CA LEU A 133 5.93 0.82 -16.58
C LEU A 133 7.33 0.56 -16.01
N ARG A 134 7.84 -0.67 -16.12
CA ARG A 134 9.21 -0.99 -15.75
C ARG A 134 10.15 -0.51 -16.85
N GLU A 135 11.14 0.29 -16.47
CA GLU A 135 12.25 0.57 -17.35
C GLU A 135 13.08 -0.72 -17.47
N GLU A 136 13.08 -1.35 -18.66
CA GLU A 136 13.95 -2.48 -18.95
C GLU A 136 15.39 -1.99 -18.95
N ALA A 137 16.12 -2.23 -17.85
CA ALA A 137 17.46 -1.68 -17.68
C ALA A 137 18.46 -2.31 -18.67
N PRO A 138 19.13 -1.53 -19.55
CA PRO A 138 20.28 -1.99 -20.32
C PRO A 138 21.57 -2.08 -19.47
N ASN A 139 21.56 -1.51 -18.25
CA ASN A 139 22.76 -1.34 -17.41
C ASN A 139 22.59 -2.04 -16.05
N SER A 140 23.47 -2.99 -15.76
CA SER A 140 23.47 -3.92 -14.62
C SER A 140 23.59 -3.30 -13.22
N HIS A 141 23.77 -1.98 -13.10
CA HIS A 141 24.01 -1.27 -11.84
C HIS A 141 22.82 -0.45 -11.32
N VAL A 142 21.66 -0.47 -11.99
CA VAL A 142 20.45 0.22 -11.52
C VAL A 142 19.64 -0.73 -10.62
N VAL A 143 19.29 -0.25 -9.42
CA VAL A 143 18.45 -0.99 -8.46
C VAL A 143 17.13 -1.38 -9.12
N GLU A 144 16.77 -2.66 -9.03
CA GLU A 144 15.55 -3.19 -9.65
C GLU A 144 14.31 -2.43 -9.15
N GLN A 145 13.60 -1.74 -10.06
CA GLN A 145 12.44 -0.91 -9.73
C GLN A 145 11.13 -1.70 -9.63
N ARG A 146 11.19 -2.97 -9.18
CA ARG A 146 9.99 -3.81 -9.02
C ARG A 146 9.04 -3.20 -7.99
N VAL A 147 7.76 -3.12 -8.33
CA VAL A 147 6.71 -2.74 -7.38
C VAL A 147 6.27 -3.98 -6.62
N GLU A 148 6.50 -3.96 -5.31
CA GLU A 148 6.11 -5.01 -4.39
C GLU A 148 4.63 -4.93 -4.04
N TRP A 149 4.01 -6.09 -3.91
CA TRP A 149 2.63 -6.22 -3.48
C TRP A 149 2.63 -6.53 -2.00
N GLN A 150 2.08 -5.64 -1.17
CA GLN A 150 1.79 -5.94 0.23
C GLN A 150 0.56 -6.86 0.26
N VAL A 151 0.78 -8.17 0.20
CA VAL A 151 -0.18 -9.18 0.72
C VAL A 151 0.19 -9.49 2.14
#